data_AF-A0A7S0E870-F1
#
_entry.id   AF-A0A7S0E870-F1
#
_cell.length_a   1.000
_cell.length_b   1.000
_cell.length_c   1.000
_cell.angle_alpha   90.00
_cell.angle_beta   90.00
_cell.angle_gamma   90.00
#
_symmetry.space_group_name_H-M   'P 1'
#
loop_
_entity.id
_entity.type
_entity.pdbx_description
1 polymer ?
#
loop_
_entity_poly.entity_id
_entity_poly.type
_entity_poly.pdbx_seq_one_letter_code
_entity_poly.pdbx_strand_id
1 'polypeptide(L)'
;GLPLVPPPVDYSSASFYTESAAAAPSSTLPLGVPSAAVCDAMISEGVAWASCNGLLMRRADDTSTFDHAPFSLLPAEFPAEQLEIATELAPLFGTLVDR
;
A
#
# COMPACT_ATOMS: atom_id res chain seq x y z
N GLY A 1 -2.66 30.04 -24.84
CA GLY A 1 -2.36 28.61 -25.03
C GLY A 1 -1.16 28.28 -24.19
N LEU A 2 -1.30 27.37 -23.23
CA LEU A 2 -0.18 26.94 -22.40
C LEU A 2 0.69 25.96 -23.22
N PRO A 3 2.02 26.03 -23.12
CA PRO A 3 2.90 25.14 -23.86
C PRO A 3 2.77 23.71 -23.33
N LEU A 4 2.36 22.79 -24.21
CA LEU A 4 2.37 21.35 -23.97
C LEU A 4 3.83 20.89 -23.81
N VAL A 5 4.21 20.59 -22.58
CA VAL A 5 5.50 19.94 -22.30
C VAL A 5 5.37 18.47 -22.74
N PRO A 6 6.25 17.97 -23.62
CA PRO A 6 6.20 16.58 -24.05
C PRO A 6 6.57 15.63 -22.89
N PRO A 7 5.99 14.42 -22.85
CA PRO A 7 6.26 13.46 -21.78
C PRO A 7 7.73 13.02 -21.81
N PRO A 8 8.38 12.86 -20.64
CA PRO A 8 9.74 12.36 -20.57
C PRO A 8 9.82 10.91 -21.08
N VAL A 9 10.83 10.65 -21.92
CA VAL A 9 10.97 9.42 -22.71
C VAL A 9 11.68 8.30 -21.94
N ASP A 10 12.07 8.53 -20.69
CA ASP A 10 12.89 7.57 -19.95
C ASP A 10 12.55 7.55 -18.45
N TYR A 11 11.82 6.50 -18.03
CA TYR A 11 11.48 6.22 -16.63
C TYR A 11 12.53 5.35 -15.93
N SER A 12 13.52 4.84 -16.66
CA SER A 12 14.49 3.85 -16.18
C SER A 12 15.48 4.40 -15.14
N SER A 13 15.56 5.73 -15.01
CA SER A 13 16.46 6.41 -14.08
C SER A 13 15.78 6.93 -12.80
N ALA A 14 14.50 6.62 -12.57
CA ALA A 14 13.81 6.99 -11.33
C ALA A 14 14.43 6.22 -10.15
N SER A 15 15.48 6.78 -9.57
CA SER A 15 16.08 6.29 -8.35
C SER A 15 15.18 6.67 -7.18
N PHE A 16 14.36 5.72 -6.73
CA PHE A 16 13.67 5.82 -5.45
C PHE A 16 14.67 5.56 -4.33
N TYR A 17 15.57 6.50 -4.07
CA TYR A 17 16.32 6.48 -2.82
C TYR A 17 15.32 6.77 -1.71
N THR A 18 14.94 5.73 -0.97
CA THR A 18 14.32 5.89 0.34
C THR A 18 15.42 6.36 1.28
N GLU A 19 15.56 7.67 1.46
CA GLU A 19 16.41 8.21 2.51
C GLU A 19 15.79 7.81 3.84
N SER A 20 16.31 6.71 4.41
CA SER A 20 15.99 6.28 5.77
C SER A 20 16.62 7.26 6.74
N ALA A 21 15.94 8.39 6.96
CA ALA A 21 16.24 9.28 8.06
C ALA A 21 15.83 8.57 9.36
N ALA A 22 16.80 7.95 10.03
CA ALA A 22 16.65 7.45 11.38
C ALA A 22 16.39 8.64 12.33
N ALA A 23 15.13 9.04 12.48
CA ALA A 23 14.70 10.03 13.45
C ALA A 23 14.69 9.39 14.85
N ALA A 24 15.32 10.09 15.81
CA ALA A 24 15.35 9.72 17.22
C ALA A 24 13.93 9.52 17.80
N PRO A 25 13.75 8.68 18.84
CA PRO A 25 12.42 8.37 19.38
C PRO A 25 11.83 9.59 20.10
N SER A 26 11.14 10.44 19.35
CA SER A 26 10.30 11.50 19.91
C SER A 26 9.03 10.86 20.49
N SER A 27 8.98 10.78 21.82
CA SER A 27 7.88 10.20 22.62
C SER A 27 6.63 11.10 22.71
N THR A 28 6.28 11.77 21.61
CA THR A 28 5.01 12.50 21.50
C THR A 28 4.46 12.26 20.11
N LEU A 29 3.59 11.25 20.00
CA LEU A 29 2.91 10.95 18.75
C LEU A 29 1.99 12.14 18.39
N PRO A 30 1.95 12.58 17.12
CA PRO A 30 1.11 13.70 16.69
C PRO A 30 -0.38 13.42 16.97
N LEU A 31 -1.13 14.49 17.19
CA LEU A 31 -2.57 14.44 17.50
C LEU A 31 -3.31 13.65 16.40
N GLY A 32 -3.87 12.49 16.76
CA GLY A 32 -4.53 11.57 15.82
C GLY A 32 -3.85 10.22 15.64
N VAL A 33 -2.65 10.01 16.18
CA VAL A 33 -2.00 8.69 16.18
C VAL A 33 -2.49 7.88 17.39
N PRO A 34 -3.01 6.66 17.20
CA PRO A 34 -3.43 5.80 18.29
C PRO A 34 -2.28 5.51 19.27
N SER A 35 -2.62 5.26 20.54
CA SER A 35 -1.61 4.84 21.51
C SER A 35 -1.01 3.49 21.12
N ALA A 36 0.20 3.18 21.59
CA ALA A 36 0.85 1.89 21.30
C ALA A 36 -0.05 0.69 21.66
N ALA A 37 -0.76 0.76 22.78
CA ALA A 37 -1.70 -0.28 23.19
C ALA A 37 -2.88 -0.45 22.22
N VAL A 38 -3.36 0.64 21.61
CA VAL A 38 -4.41 0.59 20.59
C VAL A 38 -3.85 -0.01 19.29
N CYS A 39 -2.63 0.37 18.89
CA CYS A 39 -1.96 -0.24 17.73
C CYS A 39 -1.78 -1.76 17.92
N ASP A 40 -1.32 -2.21 19.09
CA ASP A 40 -1.13 -3.64 19.37
C ASP A 40 -2.45 -4.42 19.30
N ALA A 41 -3.53 -3.85 19.83
CA ALA A 41 -4.87 -4.43 19.74
C ALA A 41 -5.33 -4.53 18.28
N MET A 42 -5.15 -3.47 17.48
CA MET A 42 -5.49 -3.46 16.05
C MET A 42 -4.66 -4.48 15.26
N ILE A 43 -3.37 -4.62 15.56
CA ILE A 43 -2.50 -5.62 14.92
C ILE A 43 -3.02 -7.03 15.22
N SER A 44 -3.30 -7.32 16.49
CA SER A 44 -3.82 -8.62 16.92
C SER A 44 -5.14 -8.95 16.23
N GLU A 45 -6.07 -7.99 16.18
CA GLU A 45 -7.35 -8.15 15.51
C GLU A 45 -7.19 -8.33 13.99
N GLY A 46 -6.31 -7.54 13.36
CA GLY A 46 -6.02 -7.64 11.93
C GLY A 46 -5.45 -9.01 11.55
N VAL A 47 -4.53 -9.56 12.36
CA VAL A 47 -3.97 -10.91 12.16
C VAL A 47 -5.04 -11.99 12.35
N ALA A 48 -5.88 -11.87 13.38
CA ALA A 48 -6.98 -12.81 13.61
C ALA A 48 -7.98 -12.78 12.43
N TRP A 49 -8.35 -11.59 11.96
CA TRP A 49 -9.23 -11.44 10.81
C TRP A 49 -8.60 -12.05 9.55
N ALA A 50 -7.32 -11.76 9.27
CA ALA A 50 -6.61 -12.28 8.10
C ALA A 50 -6.60 -13.82 8.11
N SER A 51 -6.35 -14.41 9.27
CA SER A 51 -6.34 -15.86 9.47
C SER A 51 -7.71 -16.50 9.24
N CYS A 52 -8.78 -15.86 9.72
CA CYS A 52 -10.15 -16.34 9.55
C CYS A 52 -10.70 -16.18 8.12
N ASN A 53 -10.18 -15.22 7.34
CA ASN A 53 -10.68 -14.90 6.01
C ASN A 53 -9.78 -15.42 4.87
N GLY A 54 -8.76 -16.20 5.19
CA GLY A 54 -7.88 -16.80 4.19
C GLY A 54 -6.90 -15.81 3.54
N LEU A 55 -6.67 -14.65 4.14
CA LEU A 55 -5.60 -13.73 3.74
C LEU A 55 -4.26 -14.28 4.25
N LEU A 56 -3.86 -15.41 3.67
CA LEU A 56 -2.74 -16.22 4.12
C LEU A 56 -1.75 -16.44 2.97
N MET A 57 -0.48 -16.56 3.32
CA MET A 57 0.61 -16.92 2.42
C MET A 57 1.40 -18.08 3.01
N ARG A 58 1.95 -18.92 2.15
CA ARG A 58 2.80 -20.03 2.57
C ARG A 58 4.13 -19.47 3.05
N ARG A 59 4.60 -19.93 4.20
CA ARG A 59 5.91 -19.53 4.74
C ARG A 59 7.02 -20.03 3.82
N ALA A 60 8.00 -19.17 3.54
CA ALA A 60 9.10 -19.50 2.63
C ALA A 60 9.96 -20.66 3.15
N ASP A 61 10.22 -20.67 4.45
CA ASP A 61 11.09 -21.66 5.11
C ASP A 61 10.36 -22.97 5.46
N ASP A 62 9.02 -23.00 5.36
CA ASP A 62 8.21 -24.15 5.73
C ASP A 62 6.89 -24.17 4.97
N THR A 63 6.86 -25.04 3.97
CA THR A 63 5.73 -25.19 3.08
C THR A 63 4.48 -25.80 3.73
N SER A 64 4.58 -26.34 4.95
CA SER A 64 3.45 -26.95 5.67
C SER A 64 2.64 -25.94 6.49
N THR A 65 3.19 -24.74 6.71
CA THR A 65 2.58 -23.67 7.50
C THR A 65 2.17 -22.49 6.64
N PHE A 66 1.16 -21.76 7.13
CA PHE A 66 0.67 -20.52 6.54
C PHE A 66 0.73 -19.40 7.57
N ASP A 67 1.21 -18.25 7.14
CA ASP A 67 1.17 -16.99 7.88
C ASP A 67 0.19 -16.04 7.21
N HIS A 68 -0.26 -15.00 7.90
CA HIS A 68 -1.04 -13.95 7.26
C HIS A 68 -0.23 -13.28 6.13
N ALA A 69 -0.88 -12.91 5.03
CA ALA A 69 -0.24 -12.10 4.00
C ALA A 69 0.21 -10.75 4.61
N PRO A 70 1.28 -10.12 4.12
CA PRO A 70 1.62 -8.76 4.53
C PRO A 70 0.49 -7.79 4.18
N PHE A 71 0.05 -6.98 5.16
CA PHE A 71 -0.99 -5.96 4.97
C PHE A 71 -0.64 -4.67 5.70
N SER A 72 -1.19 -3.55 5.22
CA SER A 72 -1.18 -2.27 5.93
C SER A 72 -2.33 -2.24 6.93
N LEU A 73 -2.06 -1.83 8.17
CA LEU A 73 -3.06 -1.82 9.24
C LEU A 73 -4.22 -0.86 8.98
N LEU A 74 -3.95 0.23 8.26
CA LEU A 74 -4.92 1.25 7.87
C LEU A 74 -4.83 1.49 6.36
N PRO A 75 -5.95 1.90 5.71
CA PRO A 75 -5.94 2.25 4.31
C PRO A 75 -5.08 3.49 4.06
N ALA A 76 -4.46 3.56 2.89
CA ALA A 76 -3.84 4.77 2.40
C ALA A 76 -4.93 5.74 1.89
N GLU A 77 -4.74 7.03 2.14
CA GLU A 77 -5.59 8.06 1.53
C GLU A 77 -5.43 8.05 0.02
N PHE A 78 -6.54 8.15 -0.71
CA PHE A 78 -6.54 8.15 -2.17
C PHE A 78 -7.55 9.18 -2.71
N PRO A 79 -7.16 10.05 -3.65
CA PRO A 79 -8.06 11.04 -4.24
C PRO A 79 -9.23 10.41 -5.02
N ALA A 80 -10.45 10.88 -4.75
CA ALA A 80 -11.68 10.29 -5.29
C ALA A 80 -11.78 10.40 -6.81
N GLU A 81 -11.48 11.56 -7.40
CA GLU A 81 -11.56 11.77 -8.86
C GLU A 81 -10.61 10.81 -9.61
N GLN A 82 -9.41 10.60 -9.08
CA GLN A 82 -8.42 9.70 -9.65
C GLN A 82 -8.87 8.24 -9.56
N LEU A 83 -9.56 7.85 -8.49
CA LEU A 83 -10.11 6.49 -8.34
C LEU A 83 -11.23 6.25 -9.36
N GLU A 84 -12.10 7.24 -9.57
CA GLU A 84 -13.18 7.18 -10.55
C GLU A 84 -12.62 7.04 -11.97
N ILE A 85 -11.66 7.89 -12.35
CA ILE A 85 -11.00 7.81 -13.66
C ILE A 85 -10.32 6.46 -13.87
N ALA A 86 -9.60 5.95 -12.86
CA ALA A 86 -8.95 4.63 -12.95
C ALA A 86 -9.98 3.50 -13.16
N THR A 87 -11.14 3.62 -12.51
CA THR A 87 -12.23 2.65 -12.63
C THR A 87 -12.85 2.69 -14.03
N GLU A 88 -13.07 3.87 -14.60
CA GLU A 88 -13.58 4.04 -15.97
C GLU A 88 -12.60 3.55 -17.04
N LEU A 89 -11.29 3.73 -16.80
CA LEU A 89 -10.24 3.30 -17.73
C LEU A 89 -10.02 1.78 -17.74
N ALA A 90 -10.35 1.07 -16.65
CA ALA A 90 -10.10 -0.37 -16.51
C ALA A 90 -10.65 -1.22 -17.69
N PRO A 91 -11.91 -1.10 -18.14
CA PRO A 91 -12.41 -1.87 -19.29
C PRO A 91 -11.78 -1.46 -20.63
N LEU A 92 -11.38 -0.19 -20.78
CA LEU A 92 -10.70 0.27 -21.99
C LEU A 92 -9.31 -0.35 -22.11
N PHE A 93 -8.55 -0.40 -21.02
CA PHE A 93 -7.28 -1.12 -20.97
C PHE A 93 -7.47 -2.63 -21.14
N GLY A 94 -8.53 -3.21 -20.58
CA GLY A 94 -8.87 -4.63 -20.82
C GLY A 94 -9.07 -4.93 -22.31
N THR A 95 -9.79 -4.05 -23.02
CA THR A 95 -9.99 -4.17 -24.48
C THR A 95 -8.71 -3.93 -25.26
N LEU A 96 -7.86 -3.01 -24.79
CA LEU A 96 -6.57 -2.73 -25.43
C LEU A 96 -5.61 -3.91 -25.33
N VAL A 97 -5.56 -4.59 -24.17
CA VAL A 97 -4.69 -5.76 -23.96
C VAL A 97 -5.19 -7.00 -24.70
N ASP A 98 -6.50 -7.10 -24.94
CA ASP A 98 -7.10 -8.21 -25.70
C ASP A 98 -6.77 -8.15 -27.22
N ARG A 99 -6.39 -6.98 -27.74
CA ARG A 99 -6.06 -6.77 -29.16
C ARG A 99 -4.56 -6.86 -29.43
#